data_AF-A0A936E275-F1
#
_entry.id   AF-A0A936E275-F1
#
_cell.length_a   1.000
_cell.length_b   1.000
_cell.length_c   1.000
_cell.angle_alpha   90.00
_cell.angle_beta   90.00
_cell.angle_gamma   90.00
#
_symmetry.space_group_name_H-M   'P 1'
#
loop_
_entity.id
_entity.type
_entity.pdbx_description
1 polymer ?
#
loop_
_entity_poly.entity_id
_entity_poly.type
_entity_poly.pdbx_seq_one_letter_code
_entity_poly.pdbx_strand_id
1 'polypeptide(L)'
;MTLDEILQDIHALEEDLQNYERKYGVLSETFYESYIAGEEPADDAWVLDWSGWAGAYQILVARRQQYRELMANLKATTSLPTIIERTARREPLQSLSAMRCMFTP
;
A
#
# COMPACT_ATOMS: atom_id res chain seq x y z
N MET A 1 3.63 -7.36 -9.76
CA MET A 1 3.95 -7.22 -8.34
C MET A 1 3.66 -8.52 -7.61
N THR A 2 4.59 -8.95 -6.77
CA THR A 2 4.43 -10.08 -5.84
C THR A 2 3.85 -9.61 -4.51
N LEU A 3 3.39 -10.55 -3.70
CA LEU A 3 2.94 -10.27 -2.33
C LEU A 3 4.05 -9.64 -1.48
N ASP A 4 5.31 -10.06 -1.67
CA ASP A 4 6.46 -9.54 -0.95
C ASP A 4 6.76 -8.09 -1.34
N GLU A 5 6.76 -7.78 -2.64
CA GLU A 5 6.94 -6.41 -3.15
C GLU A 5 5.86 -5.47 -2.63
N ILE A 6 4.58 -5.89 -2.63
CA ILE A 6 3.48 -5.08 -2.08
C ILE A 6 3.68 -4.83 -0.59
N LEU A 7 4.13 -5.83 0.17
CA LEU A 7 4.34 -5.70 1.61
C LEU A 7 5.52 -4.77 1.92
N GLN A 8 6.61 -4.86 1.15
CA GLN A 8 7.74 -3.92 1.25
C GLN A 8 7.32 -2.48 0.94
N ASP A 9 6.55 -2.28 -0.13
CA ASP A 9 6.00 -0.96 -0.47
C ASP A 9 5.12 -0.41 0.66
N ILE A 10 4.25 -1.24 1.25
CA ILE A 10 3.39 -0.84 2.38
C ILE A 10 4.25 -0.36 3.56
N HIS A 11 5.29 -1.11 3.94
CA HIS A 11 6.13 -0.75 5.08
C HIS A 11 6.95 0.51 4.83
N ALA A 12 7.49 0.70 3.62
CA ALA A 12 8.21 1.92 3.26
C ALA A 12 7.29 3.15 3.35
N LEU A 13 6.07 3.05 2.81
CA LEU A 13 5.09 4.15 2.85
C LEU A 13 4.61 4.44 4.28
N GLU A 14 4.43 3.41 5.11
CA GLU A 14 4.10 3.57 6.53
C GLU A 14 5.19 4.31 7.30
N GLU A 15 6.47 4.01 7.02
CA GLU A 15 7.60 4.70 7.63
C GLU A 15 7.67 6.18 7.21
N ASP A 16 7.48 6.45 5.91
CA ASP A 16 7.42 7.82 5.38
C ASP A 16 6.30 8.62 6.04
N LEU A 17 5.09 8.05 6.10
CA LEU A 17 3.93 8.69 6.72
C LEU A 17 4.16 8.94 8.22
N GLN A 18 4.73 7.99 8.96
CA GLN A 18 5.08 8.19 10.37
C GLN A 18 6.04 9.36 10.59
N ASN A 19 6.97 9.61 9.66
CA ASN A 19 7.87 10.76 9.77
C ASN A 19 7.11 12.09 9.69
N TYR A 20 6.13 12.18 8.80
CA TYR A 20 5.26 13.34 8.70
C TYR A 20 4.34 13.48 9.92
N GLU A 21 3.74 12.38 10.40
CA GLU A 21 2.89 12.38 11.60
C GLU A 21 3.65 12.87 12.84
N ARG A 22 4.91 12.45 13.00
CA ARG A 22 5.79 12.95 14.08
C ARG A 22 6.13 14.44 13.91
N LYS A 23 6.32 14.90 12.68
CA LYS A 23 6.66 16.30 12.38
C LYS A 23 5.48 17.23 12.64
N TYR A 24 4.27 16.82 12.28
CA TYR A 24 3.08 17.68 12.29
C TYR A 24 2.08 17.39 13.41
N GLY A 25 2.21 16.25 14.11
CA GLY A 25 1.40 15.92 15.27
C GLY A 25 -0.05 15.50 14.96
N VAL A 26 -0.34 15.14 13.71
CA VAL A 26 -1.66 14.68 13.26
C VAL A 26 -1.53 13.36 12.53
N LEU A 27 -2.58 12.53 12.59
CA LEU A 27 -2.61 11.27 11.87
C LEU A 27 -2.78 11.51 10.37
N SER A 28 -2.24 10.56 9.62
CA SER A 28 -2.31 10.55 8.18
C SER A 28 -3.75 10.64 7.64
N GLU A 29 -4.68 9.87 8.21
CA GLU A 29 -6.08 9.90 7.78
C GLU A 29 -6.72 11.30 7.94
N THR A 30 -6.52 11.94 9.10
CA THR A 30 -7.06 13.28 9.40
C THR A 30 -6.52 14.33 8.44
N PHE A 31 -5.23 14.25 8.11
CA PHE A 31 -4.64 15.16 7.14
C PHE A 31 -5.23 14.93 5.75
N TYR A 32 -5.45 13.67 5.34
CA TYR A 32 -6.01 13.37 4.03
C TYR A 32 -7.42 13.96 3.83
N GLU A 33 -8.23 13.95 4.89
CA GLU A 33 -9.56 14.56 4.88
C GLU A 33 -9.48 16.07 4.58
N SER A 34 -8.57 16.78 5.26
CA SER A 34 -8.26 18.20 5.01
C SER A 34 -7.79 18.44 3.57
N TYR A 35 -6.90 17.58 3.07
CA TYR A 35 -6.40 17.64 1.70
C TYR A 35 -7.53 17.50 0.66
N ILE A 36 -8.44 16.53 0.84
CA ILE A 36 -9.60 16.34 -0.05
C ILE A 36 -10.56 17.54 0.03
N ALA A 37 -10.72 18.13 1.21
CA ALA A 37 -11.55 19.30 1.42
C ALA A 37 -10.98 20.58 0.78
N GLY A 38 -9.73 20.57 0.32
CA GLY A 38 -9.03 21.75 -0.21
C GLY A 38 -8.62 22.73 0.90
N GLU A 39 -8.54 22.27 2.14
CA GLU A 39 -8.07 23.04 3.28
C GLU A 39 -6.53 22.97 3.32
N GLU A 40 -5.88 23.84 2.57
CA GLU A 40 -4.42 23.95 2.51
C GLU A 40 -3.87 24.79 3.68
N PRO A 41 -2.64 24.51 4.16
CA PRO A 41 -1.96 25.36 5.13
C PRO A 41 -1.72 26.76 4.57
N ALA A 42 -1.80 27.76 5.45
CA ALA A 42 -1.45 29.14 5.09
C ALA A 42 0.06 29.38 4.92
N ASP A 43 0.91 28.43 5.35
CA ASP A 43 2.37 28.53 5.25
C ASP A 43 2.89 27.75 4.04
N ASP A 44 3.41 28.49 3.05
CA ASP A 44 4.00 27.95 1.81
C ASP A 44 5.14 26.96 2.07
N ALA A 45 5.86 27.10 3.20
CA ALA A 45 6.92 26.17 3.57
C ALA A 45 6.40 24.75 3.88
N TRP A 46 5.10 24.60 4.15
CA TRP A 46 4.46 23.33 4.48
C TRP A 46 3.79 22.68 3.26
N VAL A 47 3.56 23.44 2.19
CA VAL A 47 2.87 22.98 0.97
C VAL A 47 3.65 21.89 0.22
N LEU A 48 4.99 21.94 0.23
CA LEU A 48 5.80 20.91 -0.43
C LEU A 48 5.64 19.54 0.26
N ASP A 49 5.76 19.53 1.59
CA ASP A 49 5.53 18.34 2.40
C ASP A 49 4.07 17.88 2.31
N TRP A 50 3.11 18.81 2.14
CA TRP A 50 1.68 18.54 1.98
C TRP A 50 1.38 17.64 0.77
N SER A 51 1.94 17.98 -0.39
CA SER A 51 1.74 17.19 -1.62
C SER A 51 2.42 15.81 -1.57
N GLY A 52 3.64 15.75 -1.01
CA GLY A 52 4.38 14.51 -0.86
C GLY A 52 3.70 13.54 0.11
N TRP A 53 3.23 14.07 1.24
CA TRP A 53 2.48 13.31 2.23
C TRP A 53 1.16 12.76 1.66
N ALA A 54 0.36 13.59 0.97
CA ALA A 54 -0.92 13.15 0.41
C ALA A 54 -0.72 12.06 -0.67
N GLY A 55 0.32 12.22 -1.51
CA GLY A 55 0.70 11.21 -2.49
C GLY A 55 1.10 9.88 -1.83
N ALA A 56 1.94 9.92 -0.79
CA ALA A 56 2.33 8.72 -0.05
C ALA A 56 1.12 8.00 0.56
N TYR A 57 0.17 8.73 1.15
CA TYR A 57 -1.04 8.15 1.73
C TYR A 57 -1.93 7.49 0.67
N GLN A 58 -2.14 8.13 -0.47
CA GLN A 58 -2.91 7.55 -1.57
C GLN A 58 -2.28 6.26 -2.10
N ILE A 59 -0.95 6.22 -2.25
CA ILE A 59 -0.24 5.02 -2.67
C ILE A 59 -0.38 3.93 -1.61
N LEU A 60 -0.28 4.26 -0.31
CA LEU A 60 -0.47 3.29 0.77
C LEU A 60 -1.86 2.66 0.72
N VAL A 61 -2.91 3.46 0.54
CA VAL A 61 -4.29 2.99 0.40
C VAL A 61 -4.42 2.03 -0.78
N ALA A 62 -3.85 2.38 -1.93
CA ALA A 62 -3.86 1.54 -3.13
C ALA A 62 -3.10 0.22 -2.91
N ARG A 63 -1.92 0.25 -2.29
CA ARG A 63 -1.12 -0.95 -1.99
C ARG A 63 -1.80 -1.87 -0.99
N ARG A 64 -2.42 -1.32 0.06
CA ARG A 64 -3.24 -2.09 1.01
C ARG A 64 -4.43 -2.76 0.32
N GLN A 65 -5.06 -2.09 -0.62
CA GLN A 65 -6.14 -2.68 -1.41
C GLN A 65 -5.64 -3.84 -2.29
N GLN A 66 -4.52 -3.63 -3.01
CA GLN A 66 -3.89 -4.68 -3.82
C GLN A 66 -3.48 -5.89 -2.98
N TYR A 67 -2.94 -5.67 -1.78
CA TYR A 67 -2.61 -6.74 -0.83
C TYR A 67 -3.84 -7.56 -0.47
N ARG A 68 -4.96 -6.90 -0.11
CA ARG A 68 -6.21 -7.57 0.27
C ARG A 68 -6.76 -8.42 -0.87
N GLU A 69 -6.77 -7.88 -2.09
CA GLU A 69 -7.24 -8.59 -3.29
C GLU A 69 -6.35 -9.80 -3.60
N LEU A 70 -5.03 -9.63 -3.57
CA LEU A 70 -4.09 -10.72 -3.80
C LEU A 70 -4.24 -11.83 -2.75
N MET A 71 -4.33 -11.45 -1.47
CA MET A 71 -4.56 -12.42 -0.39
C MET A 71 -5.89 -13.13 -0.50
N ALA A 72 -6.96 -12.44 -0.92
CA ALA A 72 -8.26 -13.07 -1.17
C ALA A 72 -8.17 -14.12 -2.29
N ASN A 73 -7.50 -13.78 -3.40
CA ASN A 73 -7.28 -14.70 -4.52
C ASN A 73 -6.42 -15.92 -4.14
N LEU A 74 -5.36 -15.72 -3.35
CA LEU A 74 -4.52 -16.82 -2.86
C LEU A 74 -5.31 -17.74 -1.93
N LYS A 75 -6.08 -17.18 -1.00
CA LYS A 75 -6.92 -17.95 -0.06
C LYS A 75 -8.05 -18.74 -0.75
N ALA A 76 -8.45 -18.34 -1.96
CA ALA A 76 -9.43 -19.09 -2.76
C ALA A 76 -8.85 -20.39 -3.36
N THR A 77 -7.52 -20.52 -3.45
CA THR A 77 -6.86 -21.65 -4.10
C THR A 77 -5.97 -22.47 -3.16
N THR A 78 -5.55 -21.91 -2.03
CA THR A 78 -4.70 -22.59 -1.06
C THR A 78 -4.95 -22.11 0.37
N SER A 79 -4.39 -22.84 1.34
CA SER A 79 -4.53 -22.54 2.76
C SER A 79 -3.57 -21.43 3.21
N LEU A 80 -3.94 -20.68 4.24
CA LEU A 80 -3.08 -19.64 4.82
C LEU A 80 -1.70 -20.18 5.32
N PRO A 81 -1.62 -21.33 6.02
CA PRO A 81 -0.32 -21.89 6.39
C PRO A 81 0.62 -22.14 5.20
N THR A 82 0.07 -22.62 4.08
CA THR A 82 0.84 -22.81 2.84
C THR A 82 1.32 -21.48 2.26
N ILE A 83 0.47 -20.45 2.27
CA ILE A 83 0.86 -19.10 1.83
C ILE A 83 2.03 -18.59 2.70
N ILE A 84 1.91 -18.72 4.03
CA ILE A 84 2.93 -18.30 4.99
C ILE A 84 4.25 -19.05 4.77
N GLU A 85 4.21 -20.37 4.59
CA GLU A 85 5.42 -21.15 4.35
C GLU A 85 6.17 -20.64 3.10
N ARG A 86 5.44 -20.39 2.02
CA ARG A 86 6.01 -19.91 0.76
C ARG A 86 6.57 -18.49 0.88
N THR A 87 5.85 -17.57 1.52
CA THR A 87 6.34 -16.20 1.72
C THR A 87 7.53 -16.15 2.68
N ALA A 88 7.57 -17.00 3.70
CA ALA A 88 8.71 -17.11 4.62
C ALA A 88 9.99 -17.57 3.89
N ARG A 89 9.85 -18.37 2.83
CA ARG A 89 10.94 -18.77 1.93
C ARG A 89 11.26 -17.74 0.84
N ARG A 90 10.61 -16.56 0.87
CA ARG A 90 10.69 -15.50 -0.16
C ARG A 90 10.33 -16.01 -1.55
N GLU A 91 9.43 -16.99 -1.64
CA GLU A 91 8.89 -17.41 -2.93
C GLU A 91 7.99 -16.32 -3.50
N PRO A 92 8.15 -15.93 -4.77
CA PRO A 92 7.31 -14.92 -5.38
C PRO A 92 5.88 -15.44 -5.52
N LEU A 93 4.94 -14.85 -4.76
CA LEU A 93 3.52 -15.13 -4.88
C LEU A 93 2.83 -14.03 -5.68
N GLN A 94 2.22 -14.40 -6.80
CA GLN A 94 1.45 -13.51 -7.67
C GLN A 94 0.05 -14.08 -7.91
N SER A 95 -0.93 -13.22 -8.20
CA SER A 95 -2.27 -13.66 -8.56
C SER A 95 -2.22 -14.29 -9.96
N LEU A 96 -2.71 -15.52 -10.08
CA LEU A 96 -2.75 -16.28 -11.34
C LEU A 96 -3.75 -15.72 -12.38
N SER A 97 -4.47 -14.62 -12.10
CA SER A 97 -5.33 -13.98 -13.11
C SER A 97 -4.58 -13.49 -14.35
N ALA A 98 -3.26 -13.27 -14.28
CA ALA A 98 -2.47 -12.89 -15.45
C ALA A 98 -2.00 -14.08 -16.31
N MET A 99 -2.12 -15.33 -15.83
CA MET A 99 -1.53 -16.51 -16.48
C MET A 99 -2.56 -17.48 -17.09
N ARG A 100 -3.84 -17.05 -17.22
CA ARG A 100 -4.90 -17.83 -17.89
C ARG A 100 -5.09 -17.45 -19.37
N CYS A 101 -4.44 -16.40 -19.88
CA CYS A 101 -4.61 -15.95 -21.27
C CYS A 101 -3.55 -16.47 -22.26
N MET A 102 -2.57 -17.27 -21.82
CA MET A 102 -1.50 -17.76 -22.70
C MET A 102 -1.64 -19.23 -23.13
N PHE A 103 -2.67 -19.95 -22.66
CA PHE A 103 -2.93 -21.33 -23.07
C PHE A 103 -4.44 -21.60 -23.17
N THR A 104 -5.00 -21.26 -24.32
CA THR A 104 -6.17 -21.94 -24.89
C THR A 104 -5.80 -22.34 -26.31
N PRO A 105 -5.97 -23.62 -26.69
CA PRO A 105 -5.56 -24.14 -28.00
C PRO A 105 -6.37 -23.56 -29.16
#